data_AF-A0AAV9E2X2-F1
#
_entry.id   AF-A0AAV9E2X2-F1
#
_cell.length_a   1.000
_cell.length_b   1.000
_cell.length_c   1.000
_cell.angle_alpha   90.00
_cell.angle_beta   90.00
_cell.angle_gamma   90.00
#
_symmetry.space_group_name_H-M   'P 1'
#
loop_
_entity.id
_entity.type
_entity.pdbx_description
1 polymer ?
#
loop_
_entity_poly.entity_id
_entity_poly.type
_entity_poly.pdbx_seq_one_letter_code
_entity_poly.pdbx_strand_id
1 'polypeptide(L)'
;MLAIITVLSASGMVSPEDLAFSLFSLFYTLLLSRIAFPTTPSLSPPPPVFGQKNLLLNAYVLTGTVVGLLLPIAYIFEGVREGDKEGIKAAAPHVFLLACQVFMEGLTFSQGLSLPVRVFVPVFYNTKRIFTIVDWLRSEVAKVDEEFGSLRRLHVGRGLAVANLGFWAFNLFGFLLPVYFPRAFRLYYVGGSHKGKKV
;
A
#
# COMPACT_ATOMS: atom_id res chain seq x y z
N MET A 1 6.66 8.58 6.54
CA MET A 1 6.26 8.31 5.14
C MET A 1 6.92 9.27 4.17
N LEU A 2 6.71 10.59 4.28
CA LEU A 2 7.34 11.57 3.38
C LEU A 2 8.86 11.44 3.26
N ALA A 3 9.58 11.26 4.37
CA ALA A 3 11.03 11.02 4.31
C ALA A 3 11.42 9.80 3.47
N ILE A 4 10.70 8.67 3.62
CA ILE A 4 10.93 7.45 2.84
C ILE A 4 10.64 7.71 1.36
N ILE A 5 9.51 8.35 1.05
CA ILE A 5 9.11 8.72 -0.31
C ILE A 5 10.19 9.60 -0.94
N THR A 6 10.60 10.69 -0.29
CA THR A 6 11.61 11.61 -0.81
C THR A 6 12.96 10.94 -1.03
N VAL A 7 13.44 10.16 -0.06
CA VAL A 7 14.73 9.47 -0.16
C VAL A 7 14.70 8.45 -1.31
N LEU A 8 13.67 7.60 -1.39
CA LEU A 8 13.58 6.60 -2.44
C LEU A 8 13.39 7.23 -3.83
N SER A 9 12.58 8.29 -3.95
CA SER A 9 12.46 9.05 -5.20
C SER A 9 13.77 9.69 -5.64
N ALA A 10 14.53 10.29 -4.71
CA ALA A 10 15.79 10.96 -5.01
C ALA A 10 16.95 9.97 -5.28
N SER A 11 16.85 8.74 -4.78
CA SER A 11 17.90 7.71 -4.92
C SER A 11 18.02 7.10 -6.33
N GLY A 12 17.04 7.31 -7.21
CA GLY A 12 16.98 6.65 -8.53
C GLY A 12 16.65 5.14 -8.46
N MET A 13 16.27 4.62 -7.28
CA MET A 13 15.90 3.21 -7.07
C MET A 13 14.45 2.90 -7.43
N VAL A 14 13.64 3.92 -7.72
CA VAL A 14 12.23 3.81 -8.07
C VAL A 14 12.06 4.14 -9.56
N SER A 15 11.25 3.35 -10.26
CA SER A 15 11.01 3.59 -11.68
C SER A 15 10.22 4.90 -11.91
N PRO A 16 10.43 5.59 -13.05
CA PRO A 16 9.59 6.73 -13.42
C PRO A 16 8.10 6.38 -13.49
N GLU A 17 7.77 5.13 -13.83
CA GLU A 17 6.39 4.63 -13.87
C GLU A 17 5.74 4.64 -12.48
N ASP A 18 6.46 4.22 -11.43
CA ASP A 18 5.93 4.21 -10.06
C ASP A 18 5.77 5.62 -9.48
N LEU A 19 6.67 6.53 -9.86
CA LEU A 19 6.56 7.96 -9.56
C LEU A 19 5.34 8.57 -10.24
N ALA A 20 5.20 8.35 -11.56
CA ALA A 20 4.07 8.81 -12.34
C ALA A 20 2.75 8.22 -11.83
N PHE A 21 2.73 6.93 -11.48
CA PHE A 21 1.58 6.27 -10.84
C PHE A 21 1.19 6.97 -9.54
N SER A 22 2.16 7.31 -8.68
CA SER A 22 1.88 7.98 -7.40
C SER A 22 1.27 9.36 -7.60
N LEU A 23 1.80 10.16 -8.54
CA LEU A 23 1.24 11.46 -8.91
C LEU A 23 -0.17 11.34 -9.52
N PHE A 24 -0.33 10.40 -10.45
CA PHE A 24 -1.61 10.09 -11.07
C PHE A 24 -2.65 9.67 -10.03
N SER A 25 -2.27 8.82 -9.07
CA SER A 25 -3.18 8.35 -8.01
C SER A 25 -3.71 9.51 -7.17
N LEU A 26 -2.87 10.51 -6.87
CA LEU A 26 -3.29 11.70 -6.13
C LEU A 26 -4.34 12.47 -6.92
N PHE A 27 -4.03 12.80 -8.18
CA PHE A 27 -4.94 13.53 -9.05
C PHE A 27 -6.27 12.78 -9.25
N TYR A 28 -6.20 11.48 -9.53
CA TYR A 28 -7.37 10.65 -9.77
C TYR A 28 -8.23 10.49 -8.50
N THR A 29 -7.61 10.36 -7.32
CA THR A 29 -8.32 10.33 -6.03
C THR A 29 -9.09 11.63 -5.80
N LEU A 30 -8.48 12.78 -6.12
CA LEU A 30 -9.17 14.08 -6.03
C LEU A 30 -10.33 14.16 -7.02
N LEU A 31 -10.14 13.71 -8.26
CA LEU A 31 -11.21 13.64 -9.26
C LEU A 31 -12.39 12.77 -8.79
N LEU A 32 -12.12 11.57 -8.28
CA LEU A 32 -13.14 10.69 -7.72
C LEU A 32 -13.90 11.36 -6.56
N SER A 33 -13.20 12.07 -5.69
CA SER A 33 -13.79 12.77 -4.55
C SER A 33 -14.68 13.96 -4.94
N ARG A 34 -14.48 14.55 -6.12
CA ARG A 34 -15.27 15.70 -6.60
C ARG A 34 -16.42 15.28 -7.50
N ILE A 35 -16.22 14.27 -8.34
CA ILE A 35 -17.16 13.91 -9.40
C ILE A 35 -18.03 12.72 -8.99
N ALA A 36 -17.41 11.61 -8.59
CA ALA A 36 -18.13 10.34 -8.39
C ALA A 36 -18.67 10.17 -6.96
N PHE A 37 -17.88 10.56 -5.96
CA PHE A 37 -18.19 10.36 -4.54
C PHE A 37 -17.98 11.64 -3.73
N PRO A 38 -18.75 12.71 -4.02
CA PRO A 38 -18.66 13.97 -3.32
C PRO A 38 -18.81 13.79 -1.81
N THR A 39 -17.91 14.42 -1.05
CA THR A 39 -18.02 14.47 0.40
C THR A 39 -19.25 15.27 0.78
N THR A 40 -20.25 14.62 1.37
CA THR A 40 -21.37 15.33 1.97
C THR A 40 -20.92 15.98 3.29
N PRO A 41 -21.28 17.25 3.55
CA PRO A 41 -20.98 17.92 4.81
C PRO A 41 -21.80 17.27 5.93
N SER A 42 -21.30 16.15 6.44
CA SER A 42 -21.75 15.51 7.65
C SER A 42 -21.01 16.19 8.82
N LEU A 43 -21.75 16.72 9.80
CA LEU A 43 -21.20 17.32 11.04
C LEU A 43 -20.30 16.37 11.85
N SER A 44 -20.12 15.13 11.42
CA SER A 44 -19.26 14.15 12.07
C SER A 44 -18.55 13.29 11.02
N PRO A 45 -17.23 13.04 11.19
CA PRO A 45 -16.51 12.11 10.32
C PRO A 45 -17.16 10.73 10.40
N PRO A 46 -17.28 10.01 9.26
CA PRO A 46 -17.84 8.67 9.28
C PRO A 46 -17.00 7.77 10.20
N PRO A 47 -17.63 6.97 11.07
CA PRO A 47 -16.91 6.10 11.99
C PRO A 47 -16.00 5.13 11.22
N PRO A 48 -14.92 4.63 11.85
CA PRO A 48 -14.07 3.61 11.24
C PRO A 48 -14.91 2.43 10.74
N VAL A 49 -14.65 1.97 9.50
CA VAL A 49 -15.45 0.92 8.85
C VAL A 49 -15.44 -0.40 9.64
N PHE A 50 -14.32 -0.67 10.30
CA PHE A 50 -14.22 -1.71 11.33
C PHE A 50 -14.00 -0.96 12.64
N GLY A 51 -14.97 -1.00 13.54
CA GLY A 51 -14.98 -0.19 14.77
C GLY A 51 -13.67 -0.20 15.56
N GLN A 52 -13.50 0.79 16.43
CA GLN A 52 -12.23 1.24 17.03
C GLN A 52 -11.48 0.21 17.92
N LYS A 53 -12.04 -0.99 18.15
CA LYS A 53 -11.50 -2.01 19.08
C LYS A 53 -11.46 -3.41 18.45
N ASN A 54 -10.83 -3.58 17.29
CA ASN A 54 -10.61 -4.90 16.71
C ASN A 54 -9.15 -5.34 16.86
N LEU A 55 -8.87 -6.15 17.88
CA LEU A 55 -7.52 -6.65 18.19
C LEU A 55 -6.91 -7.45 17.03
N LEU A 56 -7.72 -8.26 16.33
CA LEU A 56 -7.26 -9.05 15.18
C LEU A 56 -6.86 -8.14 14.02
N LEU A 57 -7.65 -7.10 13.74
CA LEU A 57 -7.31 -6.13 12.70
C LEU A 57 -6.04 -5.35 13.05
N ASN A 58 -5.87 -4.96 14.32
CA ASN A 58 -4.65 -4.29 14.77
C ASN A 58 -3.42 -5.18 14.62
N ALA A 59 -3.51 -6.45 15.02
CA ALA A 59 -2.44 -7.42 14.84
C ALA A 59 -2.12 -7.65 13.34
N TYR A 60 -3.16 -7.71 12.49
CA TYR A 60 -3.00 -7.83 11.05
C TYR A 60 -2.28 -6.62 10.43
N VAL A 61 -2.68 -5.39 10.80
CA VAL A 61 -2.04 -4.16 10.34
C VAL A 61 -0.60 -4.05 10.83
N LEU A 62 -0.32 -4.45 12.08
CA LEU A 62 1.03 -4.50 12.62
C LEU A 62 1.90 -5.50 11.83
N THR A 63 1.36 -6.69 11.55
CA THR A 63 2.03 -7.71 10.74
C THR A 63 2.36 -7.18 9.35
N GLY A 64 1.41 -6.51 8.69
CA GLY A 64 1.64 -5.88 7.39
C GLY A 64 2.70 -4.77 7.42
N THR A 65 2.79 -4.02 8.52
CA THR A 65 3.82 -3.00 8.73
C THR A 65 5.21 -3.62 8.87
N VAL A 66 5.31 -4.72 9.63
CA VAL A 66 6.59 -5.43 9.77
C VAL A 66 7.02 -6.05 8.44
N VAL A 67 6.12 -6.79 7.77
CA VAL A 67 6.42 -7.54 6.54
C VAL A 67 6.64 -6.63 5.33
N GLY A 68 5.81 -5.60 5.16
CA GLY A 68 5.85 -4.73 3.98
C GLY A 68 6.70 -3.47 4.11
N LEU A 69 7.07 -3.07 5.34
CA LEU A 69 7.82 -1.84 5.54
C LEU A 69 9.13 -2.07 6.29
N LEU A 70 9.09 -2.56 7.53
CA LEU A 70 10.28 -2.62 8.38
C LEU A 70 11.33 -3.62 7.85
N LEU A 71 10.91 -4.84 7.51
CA LEU A 71 11.82 -5.86 7.00
C LEU A 71 12.40 -5.47 5.62
N PRO A 72 11.63 -4.99 4.63
CA PRO A 72 12.19 -4.50 3.37
C PRO A 72 13.12 -3.30 3.52
N ILE A 73 12.83 -2.37 4.44
CA ILE A 73 13.75 -1.27 4.74
C ILE A 73 15.07 -1.79 5.29
N ALA A 74 15.05 -2.73 6.25
CA ALA A 74 16.26 -3.35 6.78
C ALA A 74 17.06 -4.08 5.68
N TYR A 75 16.37 -4.82 4.80
CA TYR A 75 16.98 -5.49 3.65
C TYR A 75 17.67 -4.51 2.67
N ILE A 76 17.05 -3.35 2.42
CA ILE A 76 17.63 -2.27 1.62
C ILE A 76 18.89 -1.71 2.30
N PHE A 77 18.82 -1.38 3.59
CA PHE A 77 19.99 -0.86 4.34
C PHE A 77 21.15 -1.85 4.39
N GLU A 78 20.88 -3.14 4.65
CA GLU A 78 21.91 -4.17 4.60
C GLU A 78 22.49 -4.30 3.18
N GLY A 79 21.66 -4.12 2.14
CA GLY A 79 22.09 -4.12 0.75
C GLY A 79 23.05 -2.98 0.44
N VAL A 80 22.83 -1.79 0.99
CA VAL A 80 23.76 -0.65 0.82
C VAL A 80 25.12 -0.99 1.42
N ARG A 81 25.14 -1.66 2.58
CA ARG A 81 26.39 -2.07 3.25
C ARG A 81 27.12 -3.18 2.49
N GLU A 82 26.39 -4.11 1.88
CA GLU A 82 26.94 -5.26 1.15
C GLU A 82 27.17 -4.97 -0.35
N GLY A 83 26.74 -3.81 -0.86
CA GLY A 83 26.90 -3.40 -2.25
C GLY A 83 25.92 -4.05 -3.24
N ASP A 84 24.86 -4.71 -2.78
CA ASP A 84 23.85 -5.37 -3.63
C ASP A 84 22.84 -4.36 -4.20
N LYS A 85 23.23 -3.69 -5.28
CA LYS A 85 22.38 -2.70 -5.95
C LYS A 85 21.13 -3.33 -6.58
N GLU A 86 21.22 -4.57 -7.05
CA GLU A 86 20.11 -5.26 -7.74
C GLU A 86 18.98 -5.60 -6.78
N GLY A 87 19.27 -6.24 -5.65
CA GLY A 87 18.26 -6.54 -4.63
C GLY A 87 17.62 -5.28 -4.06
N ILE A 88 18.40 -4.22 -3.85
CA ILE A 88 17.86 -2.93 -3.40
C ILE A 88 16.91 -2.35 -4.43
N LYS A 89 17.31 -2.29 -5.70
CA LYS A 89 16.51 -1.73 -6.79
C LYS A 89 15.22 -2.53 -7.01
N ALA A 90 15.26 -3.83 -6.76
CA ALA A 90 14.09 -4.70 -6.84
C ALA A 90 13.11 -4.48 -5.67
N ALA A 91 13.60 -4.28 -4.44
CA ALA A 91 12.76 -4.08 -3.24
C ALA A 91 12.23 -2.65 -3.07
N ALA A 92 12.97 -1.64 -3.53
CA ALA A 92 12.66 -0.23 -3.30
C ALA A 92 11.28 0.23 -3.84
N PRO A 93 10.84 -0.15 -5.06
CA PRO A 93 9.52 0.23 -5.58
C PRO A 93 8.37 -0.24 -4.69
N HIS A 94 8.48 -1.43 -4.11
CA HIS A 94 7.49 -1.95 -3.16
C HIS A 94 7.34 -1.05 -1.92
N VAL A 95 8.46 -0.70 -1.29
CA VAL A 95 8.51 0.15 -0.08
C VAL A 95 8.00 1.55 -0.40
N PHE A 96 8.40 2.10 -1.54
CA PHE A 96 7.95 3.39 -2.03
C PHE A 96 6.43 3.44 -2.19
N LEU A 97 5.84 2.46 -2.91
CA LEU A 97 4.39 2.41 -3.12
C LEU A 97 3.61 2.22 -1.82
N LEU A 98 4.12 1.43 -0.87
CA LEU A 98 3.50 1.31 0.45
C LEU A 98 3.54 2.62 1.23
N ALA A 99 4.67 3.33 1.22
CA ALA A 99 4.79 4.63 1.88
C ALA A 99 3.85 5.68 1.27
N CYS A 100 3.73 5.70 -0.08
CA CYS A 100 2.77 6.54 -0.79
C CYS A 100 1.31 6.19 -0.43
N GLN A 101 0.97 4.90 -0.34
CA GLN A 101 -0.36 4.45 0.09
C GLN A 101 -0.69 4.99 1.48
N VAL A 102 0.20 4.79 2.47
CA VAL A 102 -0.05 5.25 3.86
C VAL A 102 -0.18 6.77 3.91
N PHE A 103 0.61 7.50 3.13
CA PHE A 103 0.46 8.95 2.99
C PHE A 103 -0.92 9.33 2.42
N MET A 104 -1.35 8.69 1.34
CA MET A 104 -2.64 8.94 0.70
C MET A 104 -3.82 8.56 1.60
N GLU A 105 -3.73 7.48 2.38
CA GLU A 105 -4.73 7.11 3.39
C GLU A 105 -4.85 8.20 4.47
N GLY A 106 -3.71 8.73 4.96
CA GLY A 106 -3.69 9.85 5.89
C GLY A 106 -4.27 11.14 5.29
N LEU A 107 -3.96 11.44 4.03
CA LEU A 107 -4.50 12.60 3.31
C LEU A 107 -6.02 12.48 3.14
N THR A 108 -6.52 11.35 2.64
CA THR A 108 -7.97 11.15 2.45
C THR A 108 -8.74 11.11 3.77
N PHE A 109 -8.12 10.62 4.85
CA PHE A 109 -8.70 10.67 6.19
C PHE A 109 -8.78 12.10 6.74
N SER A 110 -7.67 12.84 6.70
CA SER A 110 -7.59 14.22 7.22
C SER A 110 -8.49 15.20 6.48
N GLN A 111 -8.65 15.01 5.16
CA GLN A 111 -9.57 15.80 4.33
C GLN A 111 -11.04 15.36 4.49
N GLY A 112 -11.32 14.33 5.29
CA GLY A 112 -12.67 13.83 5.53
C GLY A 112 -13.35 13.29 4.27
N LEU A 113 -12.58 12.73 3.32
CA LEU A 113 -13.14 12.23 2.07
C LEU A 113 -14.10 11.05 2.32
N SER A 114 -15.02 10.86 1.37
CA SER A 114 -16.02 9.79 1.41
C SER A 114 -15.38 8.40 1.54
N LEU A 115 -16.11 7.46 2.16
CA LEU A 115 -15.63 6.09 2.38
C LEU A 115 -15.20 5.37 1.09
N PRO A 116 -15.91 5.46 -0.05
CA PRO A 116 -15.49 4.84 -1.30
C PRO A 116 -14.12 5.33 -1.77
N VAL A 117 -13.84 6.62 -1.67
CA VAL A 117 -12.54 7.22 -2.03
C VAL A 117 -11.44 6.74 -1.10
N ARG A 118 -11.73 6.66 0.22
CA ARG A 118 -10.78 6.17 1.21
C ARG A 118 -10.41 4.70 1.02
N VAL A 119 -11.35 3.85 0.57
CA VAL A 119 -11.06 2.42 0.28
C VAL A 119 -10.44 2.23 -1.10
N PHE A 120 -10.70 3.14 -2.04
CA PHE A 120 -10.04 3.13 -3.34
C PHE A 120 -8.51 3.20 -3.20
N VAL A 121 -7.99 4.06 -2.32
CA VAL A 121 -6.53 4.23 -2.11
C VAL A 121 -5.81 2.90 -1.84
N PRO A 122 -6.12 2.12 -0.78
CA PRO A 122 -5.44 0.85 -0.53
C PRO A 122 -5.65 -0.17 -1.65
N VAL A 123 -6.81 -0.22 -2.29
CA VAL A 123 -7.07 -1.15 -3.41
C VAL A 123 -6.19 -0.81 -4.61
N PHE A 124 -6.10 0.47 -4.96
CA PHE A 124 -5.38 0.94 -6.13
C PHE A 124 -3.87 0.75 -5.97
N TYR A 125 -3.32 1.16 -4.82
CA TYR A 125 -1.90 0.95 -4.51
C TYR A 125 -1.55 -0.53 -4.36
N ASN A 126 -2.39 -1.34 -3.71
CA ASN A 126 -2.11 -2.77 -3.55
C ASN A 126 -2.10 -3.50 -4.90
N THR A 127 -2.98 -3.12 -5.83
CA THR A 127 -2.98 -3.66 -7.19
C THR A 127 -1.65 -3.41 -7.89
N LYS A 128 -1.15 -2.16 -7.92
CA LYS A 128 0.17 -1.86 -8.54
C LYS A 128 1.32 -2.53 -7.77
N ARG A 129 1.25 -2.58 -6.44
CA ARG A 129 2.28 -3.17 -5.58
C ARG A 129 2.48 -4.67 -5.82
N ILE A 130 1.44 -5.42 -6.18
CA ILE A 130 1.60 -6.84 -6.52
C ILE A 130 2.59 -7.01 -7.68
N PHE A 131 2.52 -6.17 -8.71
CA PHE A 131 3.46 -6.24 -9.83
C PHE A 131 4.90 -5.98 -9.39
N THR A 132 5.13 -4.96 -8.55
CA THR A 132 6.49 -4.66 -8.08
C THR A 132 7.06 -5.76 -7.18
N ILE A 133 6.21 -6.44 -6.39
CA ILE A 133 6.64 -7.61 -5.61
C ILE A 133 6.96 -8.80 -6.52
N VAL A 134 6.16 -9.03 -7.57
CA VAL A 134 6.43 -10.10 -8.54
C VAL A 134 7.76 -9.87 -9.25
N ASP A 135 8.05 -8.63 -9.65
CA ASP A 135 9.34 -8.27 -10.26
C ASP A 135 10.49 -8.42 -9.27
N TRP A 136 10.27 -8.09 -7.99
CA TRP A 136 11.24 -8.37 -6.93
C TRP A 136 11.52 -9.87 -6.78
N LEU A 137 10.47 -10.69 -6.70
CA LEU A 137 10.62 -12.14 -6.59
C LEU A 137 11.36 -12.72 -7.80
N ARG A 138 11.04 -12.26 -9.02
CA ARG A 138 11.74 -12.67 -10.24
C ARG A 138 13.22 -12.32 -10.18
N SER A 139 13.57 -11.11 -9.73
CA SER A 139 14.96 -10.69 -9.52
C SER A 139 15.68 -11.62 -8.53
N GLU A 140 15.07 -11.96 -7.40
CA GLU A 140 15.70 -12.84 -6.41
C GLU A 140 15.84 -14.30 -6.88
N VAL A 141 14.95 -14.76 -7.75
CA VAL A 141 15.05 -16.10 -8.37
C VAL A 141 16.10 -16.12 -9.48
N ALA A 142 16.22 -15.07 -10.29
CA ALA A 142 17.24 -14.99 -11.34
C ALA A 142 18.67 -15.05 -10.80
N LYS A 143 18.90 -14.59 -9.56
CA LYS A 143 20.19 -14.68 -8.86
C LYS A 143 20.68 -16.11 -8.56
N VAL A 144 19.94 -17.18 -8.88
CA VAL A 144 20.45 -18.58 -8.72
C VAL A 144 21.66 -18.84 -9.64
N ASP A 145 21.71 -18.21 -10.81
CA ASP A 145 22.63 -18.60 -11.88
C ASP A 145 23.92 -17.75 -11.94
N GLU A 146 24.05 -16.76 -11.06
CA GLU A 146 25.19 -15.84 -11.04
C GLU A 146 25.86 -15.84 -9.65
N GLU A 147 27.19 -15.70 -9.59
CA GLU A 147 28.01 -15.59 -8.35
C GLU A 147 27.76 -14.29 -7.55
N PHE A 148 26.52 -13.81 -7.47
CA PHE A 148 26.16 -12.58 -6.77
C PHE A 148 25.84 -12.83 -5.29
N GLY A 149 26.88 -12.69 -4.46
CA GLY A 149 26.74 -12.32 -3.05
C GLY A 149 26.58 -13.47 -2.05
N SER A 150 26.42 -13.08 -0.78
CA SER A 150 26.32 -14.03 0.34
C SER A 150 25.07 -14.91 0.21
N LEU A 151 25.25 -16.23 0.31
CA LEU A 151 24.19 -17.24 0.30
C LEU A 151 23.06 -16.91 1.30
N ARG A 152 23.40 -16.27 2.43
CA ARG A 152 22.44 -15.76 3.42
C ARG A 152 21.50 -14.71 2.84
N ARG A 153 22.03 -13.72 2.13
CA ARG A 153 21.27 -12.59 1.56
C ARG A 153 20.29 -13.06 0.49
N LEU A 154 20.70 -14.04 -0.32
CA LEU A 154 19.84 -14.67 -1.33
C LEU A 154 18.58 -15.29 -0.69
N HIS A 155 18.76 -16.06 0.39
CA HIS A 155 17.64 -16.70 1.09
C HIS A 155 16.73 -15.67 1.77
N VAL A 156 17.31 -14.63 2.38
CA VAL A 156 16.54 -13.54 3.01
C VAL A 156 15.73 -12.77 1.97
N GLY A 157 16.33 -12.40 0.83
CA GLY A 157 15.66 -11.69 -0.26
C GLY A 157 14.46 -12.49 -0.80
N ARG A 158 14.67 -13.77 -1.10
CA ARG A 158 13.60 -14.68 -1.57
C ARG A 158 12.49 -14.84 -0.55
N GLY A 159 12.85 -15.15 0.70
CA GLY A 159 11.89 -15.31 1.78
C GLY A 159 11.04 -14.06 1.97
N LEU A 160 11.67 -12.89 1.90
CA LEU A 160 11.00 -11.61 2.07
C LEU A 160 10.09 -11.25 0.89
N ALA A 161 10.52 -11.52 -0.35
CA ALA A 161 9.71 -11.33 -1.55
C ALA A 161 8.48 -12.26 -1.55
N VAL A 162 8.65 -13.55 -1.21
CA VAL A 162 7.56 -14.53 -1.09
C VAL A 162 6.58 -14.13 0.01
N ALA A 163 7.08 -13.75 1.19
CA ALA A 163 6.24 -13.30 2.30
C ALA A 163 5.41 -12.06 1.93
N ASN A 164 6.02 -11.09 1.26
CA ASN A 164 5.31 -9.91 0.76
C ASN A 164 4.27 -10.27 -0.28
N LEU A 165 4.59 -11.15 -1.24
CA LEU A 165 3.63 -11.55 -2.27
C LEU A 165 2.41 -12.22 -1.64
N GLY A 166 2.64 -13.18 -0.75
CA GLY A 166 1.57 -13.87 -0.03
C GLY A 166 0.71 -12.92 0.81
N PHE A 167 1.34 -12.07 1.62
CA PHE A 167 0.61 -11.14 2.49
C PHE A 167 -0.22 -10.12 1.69
N TRP A 168 0.38 -9.48 0.68
CA TRP A 168 -0.29 -8.42 -0.08
C TRP A 168 -1.30 -8.95 -1.09
N ALA A 169 -1.09 -10.15 -1.64
CA ALA A 169 -2.11 -10.85 -2.43
C ALA A 169 -3.31 -11.24 -1.56
N PHE A 170 -3.09 -11.83 -0.38
CA PHE A 170 -4.17 -12.10 0.57
C PHE A 170 -4.87 -10.80 1.00
N ASN A 171 -4.13 -9.73 1.27
CA ASN A 171 -4.72 -8.44 1.59
C ASN A 171 -5.64 -7.96 0.46
N LEU A 172 -5.23 -8.06 -0.81
CA LEU A 172 -6.06 -7.61 -1.94
C LEU A 172 -7.30 -8.51 -2.12
N PHE A 173 -7.07 -9.80 -2.34
CA PHE A 173 -8.10 -10.74 -2.79
C PHE A 173 -8.91 -11.36 -1.65
N GLY A 174 -8.35 -11.44 -0.44
CA GLY A 174 -8.99 -12.01 0.75
C GLY A 174 -9.63 -10.98 1.67
N PHE A 175 -9.16 -9.73 1.69
CA PHE A 175 -9.65 -8.69 2.61
C PHE A 175 -10.21 -7.45 1.90
N LEU A 176 -9.40 -6.75 1.10
CA LEU A 176 -9.78 -5.46 0.51
C LEU A 176 -10.98 -5.60 -0.43
N LEU A 177 -10.86 -6.47 -1.44
CA LEU A 177 -11.91 -6.65 -2.46
C LEU A 177 -13.18 -7.33 -1.93
N PRO A 178 -13.12 -8.46 -1.18
CA PRO A 178 -14.33 -9.16 -0.77
C PRO A 178 -14.99 -8.60 0.49
N VAL A 179 -14.24 -7.93 1.38
CA VAL A 179 -14.76 -7.50 2.70
C VAL A 179 -14.78 -5.99 2.83
N TYR A 180 -13.64 -5.32 2.68
CA TYR A 180 -13.54 -3.90 3.00
C TYR A 180 -14.30 -3.03 1.98
N PHE A 181 -14.09 -3.29 0.69
CA PHE A 181 -14.70 -2.54 -0.41
C PHE A 181 -16.23 -2.62 -0.39
N PRO A 182 -16.88 -3.81 -0.32
CA PRO A 182 -18.34 -3.89 -0.28
C PRO A 182 -18.94 -3.23 0.97
N ARG A 183 -18.28 -3.37 2.14
CA ARG A 183 -18.74 -2.73 3.38
C ARG A 183 -18.69 -1.21 3.30
N ALA A 184 -17.62 -0.65 2.76
CA ALA A 184 -17.48 0.80 2.62
C ALA A 184 -18.53 1.39 1.66
N PHE A 185 -18.77 0.72 0.53
CA PHE A 185 -19.80 1.13 -0.43
C PHE A 185 -21.20 1.02 0.16
N ARG A 186 -21.50 -0.08 0.88
CA ARG A 186 -22.78 -0.25 1.59
C ARG A 186 -23.00 0.87 2.61
N LEU A 187 -22.00 1.20 3.43
CA LEU A 187 -22.10 2.28 4.42
C LEU A 187 -22.34 3.64 3.77
N TYR A 188 -21.69 3.92 2.64
CA TYR A 188 -21.88 5.16 1.89
C TYR A 188 -23.30 5.30 1.35
N TYR A 189 -23.81 4.30 0.63
CA TYR A 189 -25.13 4.38 0.00
C TYR A 189 -26.30 4.24 0.99
N VAL A 190 -26.21 3.30 1.94
CA VAL A 190 -27.29 3.07 2.91
C VAL A 190 -27.30 4.14 3.99
N GLY A 191 -26.12 4.58 4.46
CA GLY A 191 -26.01 5.69 5.42
C GLY A 191 -26.51 7.03 4.87
N GLY A 192 -26.40 7.26 3.56
CA GLY A 192 -27.01 8.40 2.88
C GLY A 192 -28.53 8.32 2.81
N SER A 193 -29.10 7.13 2.59
CA SER A 193 -30.55 6.93 2.44
C SER A 193 -31.35 7.19 3.72
N HIS A 194 -30.77 6.97 4.91
CA HIS A 194 -31.44 7.27 6.19
C HIS A 194 -31.46 8.76 6.57
N LYS A 195 -30.64 9.61 5.94
CA LYS A 195 -30.66 11.06 6.18
C LYS A 195 -31.64 11.83 5.30
N GLY A 196 -32.18 11.20 4.25
CA GLY A 196 -33.22 11.78 3.38
C GLY A 196 -34.66 11.64 3.90
N LYS A 197 -34.86 10.95 5.04
CA LYS A 197 -36.15 10.86 5.76
C LYS A 197 -36.07 11.64 7.07
N LYS A 198 -35.96 12.96 6.98
CA LYS A 198 -36.51 13.84 8.01
C LYS A 198 -37.61 14.65 7.33
N VAL A 199 -38.83 14.20 7.61
CA VAL A 199 -40.11 14.84 7.28
C VAL A 199 -40.13 16.25 7.84
#